data_AF-A0A843S8H7-F1
#
_entry.id   AF-A0A843S8H7-F1
#
_cell.length_a   1.000
_cell.length_b   1.000
_cell.length_c   1.000
_cell.angle_alpha   90.00
_cell.angle_beta   90.00
_cell.angle_gamma   90.00
#
_symmetry.space_group_name_H-M   'P 1'
#
loop_
_entity.id
_entity.type
_entity.pdbx_description
1 polymer ?
#
loop_
_entity_poly.entity_id
_entity_poly.type
_entity_poly.pdbx_seq_one_letter_code
_entity_poly.pdbx_strand_id
1 'polypeptide(L)'
;MNTFVKIIRNGHMVPGKLADAELHFTGGELDGLRLIGFAIWARRDGTGRNVTFPARQFTAHGQRRSFSLLRAIDDPAAQDRLREFVLQAYLADTQETANDATP
;
A
#
# COMPACT_ATOMS: atom_id res chain seq x y z
N MET A 1 5.60 5.17 -19.12
CA MET A 1 5.35 4.18 -18.06
C MET A 1 4.08 4.58 -17.33
N ASN A 2 3.11 3.67 -17.23
CA ASN A 2 1.88 3.85 -16.46
C ASN A 2 1.94 3.01 -15.18
N THR A 3 1.19 3.39 -14.16
CA THR A 3 1.14 2.66 -12.89
C THR A 3 -0.27 2.68 -12.33
N PHE A 4 -0.77 1.52 -11.90
CA PHE A 4 -2.06 1.42 -11.22
C PHE A 4 -1.93 0.57 -9.96
N VAL A 5 -2.86 0.77 -9.03
CA VAL A 5 -2.88 0.06 -7.75
C VAL A 5 -3.90 -1.06 -7.83
N LYS A 6 -3.49 -2.28 -7.48
CA LYS A 6 -4.40 -3.41 -7.25
C LYS A 6 -4.58 -3.63 -5.76
N ILE A 7 -5.82 -3.59 -5.29
CA ILE A 7 -6.17 -3.90 -3.89
C ILE A 7 -6.32 -5.41 -3.73
N ILE A 8 -5.73 -5.96 -2.68
CA ILE A 8 -5.73 -7.39 -2.36
C ILE A 8 -6.40 -7.58 -0.99
N ARG A 9 -7.58 -8.21 -0.98
CA ARG A 9 -8.34 -8.54 0.22
C ARG A 9 -8.19 -10.02 0.51
N ASN A 10 -7.22 -10.37 1.33
CA ASN A 10 -7.02 -11.76 1.77
C ASN A 10 -7.91 -12.04 2.99
N GLY A 11 -8.50 -13.24 3.10
CA GLY A 11 -9.42 -13.59 4.18
C GLY A 11 -8.80 -13.70 5.59
N HIS A 12 -7.47 -13.73 5.70
CA HIS A 12 -6.76 -13.80 6.98
C HIS A 12 -5.79 -12.61 7.12
N MET A 13 -6.25 -11.56 7.77
CA MET A 13 -5.47 -10.34 8.01
C MET A 13 -5.14 -10.19 9.49
N VAL A 14 -3.95 -9.68 9.80
CA VAL A 14 -3.61 -9.30 11.17
C VAL A 14 -4.51 -8.15 11.65
N PRO A 15 -4.83 -8.07 12.96
CA PRO A 15 -5.73 -7.05 13.49
C PRO A 15 -5.34 -5.62 13.06
N GLY A 16 -6.33 -4.87 12.57
CA GLY A 16 -6.17 -3.50 12.10
C GLY A 16 -5.63 -3.34 10.68
N LYS A 17 -5.20 -4.42 10.02
CA LYS A 17 -4.86 -4.38 8.58
C LYS A 17 -6.15 -4.47 7.76
N LEU A 18 -6.30 -3.58 6.79
CA LEU A 18 -7.52 -3.42 5.98
C LEU A 18 -7.42 -4.05 4.60
N ALA A 19 -6.27 -3.89 3.94
CA ALA A 19 -5.95 -4.55 2.68
C ALA A 19 -4.42 -4.61 2.46
N ASP A 20 -4.01 -5.52 1.59
CA ASP A 20 -2.72 -5.42 0.89
C ASP A 20 -2.92 -4.61 -0.40
N ALA A 21 -1.85 -4.02 -0.90
CA ALA A 21 -1.86 -3.34 -2.19
C ALA A 21 -0.58 -3.65 -2.99
N GLU A 22 -0.73 -3.63 -4.31
CA GLU A 22 0.35 -3.83 -5.26
C GLU A 22 0.34 -2.70 -6.28
N LEU A 23 1.53 -2.21 -6.66
CA LEU A 23 1.67 -1.31 -7.81
C LEU A 23 2.01 -2.14 -9.04
N HIS A 24 1.20 -2.03 -10.07
CA HIS A 24 1.41 -2.72 -11.34
C HIS A 24 1.93 -1.71 -12.35
N PHE A 25 3.02 -2.06 -13.02
CA PHE A 25 3.67 -1.19 -14.00
C PHE A 25 3.37 -1.68 -15.41
N THR A 26 3.09 -0.74 -16.32
CA THR A 26 2.94 -1.04 -17.74
C THR A 26 3.73 -0.06 -18.60
N GLY A 27 4.40 -0.61 -19.62
CA GLY A 27 5.32 0.09 -20.52
C GLY A 27 6.65 0.50 -19.87
N GLY A 28 7.69 0.60 -20.69
CA GLY A 28 9.06 0.91 -20.24
C GLY A 28 9.76 -0.32 -19.64
N GLU A 29 10.82 -0.08 -18.88
CA GLU A 29 11.72 -1.12 -18.34
C GLU A 29 11.08 -1.97 -17.23
N LEU A 30 9.99 -1.48 -16.63
CA LEU A 30 9.24 -2.19 -15.60
C LEU A 30 7.98 -2.88 -16.13
N ASP A 31 7.79 -2.92 -17.45
CA ASP A 31 6.61 -3.53 -18.06
C ASP A 31 6.42 -4.99 -17.62
N GLY A 32 5.18 -5.36 -17.31
CA GLY A 32 4.82 -6.69 -16.81
C GLY A 32 5.26 -6.98 -15.37
N LEU A 33 5.87 -6.03 -14.66
CA LEU A 33 6.27 -6.19 -13.27
C LEU A 33 5.27 -5.52 -12.31
N ARG A 34 5.28 -6.01 -11.07
CA ARG A 34 4.54 -5.40 -9.95
C ARG A 34 5.43 -5.25 -8.72
N LEU A 35 5.25 -4.17 -7.98
CA LEU A 35 5.83 -3.97 -6.67
C LEU A 35 4.81 -4.34 -5.58
N ILE A 36 5.17 -5.34 -4.77
CA ILE A 36 4.36 -5.88 -3.68
C ILE A 36 4.84 -5.39 -2.32
N GLY A 37 4.00 -5.54 -1.29
CA GLY A 37 4.36 -5.27 0.11
C GLY A 37 3.84 -3.95 0.65
N PHE A 38 2.93 -3.28 -0.06
CA PHE A 38 2.14 -2.20 0.52
C PHE A 38 1.03 -2.80 1.38
N ALA A 39 0.76 -2.17 2.52
CA ALA A 39 -0.32 -2.55 3.41
C ALA A 39 -1.08 -1.32 3.89
N ILE A 40 -2.40 -1.42 3.89
CA ILE A 40 -3.32 -0.39 4.35
C ILE A 40 -3.81 -0.79 5.74
N TRP A 41 -3.78 0.15 6.67
CA TRP A 41 -4.11 -0.06 8.08
C TRP A 41 -5.17 0.93 8.55
N ALA A 42 -6.05 0.48 9.42
CA ALA A 42 -6.87 1.36 10.23
C ALA A 42 -6.00 2.08 11.27
N ARG A 43 -6.28 3.36 11.53
CA ARG A 43 -5.69 4.05 12.67
C ARG A 43 -6.37 3.60 13.97
N ARG A 44 -5.63 3.65 15.08
CA ARG A 44 -6.10 3.20 16.41
C ARG A 44 -7.23 4.05 16.98
N ASP A 45 -7.36 5.30 16.55
CA ASP A 45 -8.40 6.25 16.94
C ASP A 45 -9.70 6.10 16.13
N GLY A 46 -9.76 5.12 15.22
CA GLY A 46 -10.94 4.81 14.41
C GLY A 46 -11.21 5.80 13.27
N THR A 47 -10.52 6.94 13.22
CA THR A 47 -10.73 8.00 12.23
C THR A 47 -9.50 8.18 11.36
N GLY A 48 -9.25 7.19 10.51
CA GLY A 48 -8.28 7.33 9.43
C GLY A 48 -7.63 6.02 9.01
N ARG A 49 -6.84 6.14 7.95
CA ARG A 49 -6.10 5.04 7.35
C ARG A 49 -4.64 5.43 7.22
N ASN A 50 -3.76 4.44 7.17
CA ASN A 50 -2.34 4.65 6.89
C ASN A 50 -1.83 3.59 5.91
N VAL A 51 -0.82 3.95 5.12
CA VAL A 51 -0.16 3.04 4.18
C VAL A 51 1.28 2.82 4.63
N THR A 52 1.63 1.56 4.85
CA THR A 52 3.03 1.13 5.02
C THR A 52 3.58 0.61 3.70
N PHE A 53 4.85 0.89 3.45
CA PHE A 53 5.54 0.56 2.21
C PHE A 53 6.18 -0.83 2.27
N PRO A 54 6.53 -1.40 1.11
CA PRO A 54 7.42 -2.56 1.05
C PRO A 54 8.66 -2.28 1.88
N ALA A 55 8.94 -3.16 2.84
CA ALA A 55 9.96 -2.91 3.84
C ALA A 55 10.76 -4.18 4.13
N ARG A 56 12.04 -4.00 4.44
CA ARG A 56 12.92 -5.06 4.90
C ARG A 56 13.16 -4.93 6.40
N GLN A 57 13.04 -6.05 7.11
CA GLN A 57 13.45 -6.14 8.51
C GLN A 57 14.96 -6.36 8.59
N PHE A 58 15.56 -5.79 9.63
CA PHE A 58 16.96 -6.01 9.97
C PHE A 58 17.15 -5.92 11.48
N THR A 59 18.25 -6.48 11.97
CA THR A 59 18.64 -6.39 13.38
C THR A 59 19.89 -5.54 13.48
N ALA A 60 19.86 -4.50 14.32
CA ALA A 60 21.02 -3.70 14.65
C ALA A 60 21.12 -3.57 16.17
N HIS A 61 22.29 -3.89 16.74
CA HIS A 61 22.51 -3.89 18.19
C HIS A 61 21.46 -4.67 18.98
N GLY A 62 21.07 -5.85 18.49
CA GLY A 62 20.05 -6.70 19.12
C GLY A 62 18.60 -6.21 18.98
N GLN A 63 18.36 -5.03 18.38
CA GLN A 63 17.00 -4.52 18.14
C GLN A 63 16.54 -4.80 16.72
N ARG A 64 15.32 -5.35 16.58
CA ARG A 64 14.67 -5.51 15.28
C ARG A 64 14.08 -4.18 14.82
N ARG A 65 14.49 -3.73 13.63
CA ARG A 65 14.00 -2.52 12.96
C ARG A 65 13.55 -2.84 11.55
N SER A 66 12.86 -1.90 10.92
CA SER A 66 12.47 -1.99 9.51
C SER A 66 12.77 -0.68 8.78
N PHE A 67 12.98 -0.78 7.48
CA PHE A 67 13.07 0.38 6.59
C PHE A 67 12.34 0.12 5.29
N SER A 68 11.78 1.17 4.70
CA SER A 68 11.10 1.10 3.40
C SER A 68 12.10 0.90 2.25
N LEU A 69 11.75 0.03 1.31
CA LEU A 69 12.54 -0.29 0.12
C LEU A 69 12.35 0.74 -1.00
N LEU A 70 11.14 1.31 -1.11
CA LEU A 70 10.87 2.42 -2.03
C LEU A 70 10.99 3.75 -1.28
N ARG A 71 11.95 4.59 -1.70
CA ARG A 71 12.31 5.84 -1.01
C ARG A 71 12.29 7.01 -1.98
N ALA A 72 11.98 8.19 -1.45
CA ALA A 72 12.22 9.43 -2.15
C ALA A 72 13.70 9.57 -2.48
N ILE A 73 14.00 10.15 -3.65
CA ILE A 73 15.37 10.49 -4.05
C ILE A 73 15.71 11.85 -3.42
N ASP A 74 15.03 12.90 -3.87
CA ASP A 74 15.27 14.28 -3.39
C ASP A 74 14.06 14.86 -2.64
N ASP A 75 12.85 14.70 -3.19
CA ASP A 75 11.61 15.25 -2.62
C ASP A 75 10.92 14.24 -1.69
N PRO A 76 10.93 14.45 -0.36
CA PRO A 76 10.26 13.55 0.59
C PRO A 76 8.75 13.40 0.32
N ALA A 77 8.11 14.42 -0.26
CA ALA A 77 6.68 14.39 -0.58
C ALA A 77 6.34 13.39 -1.71
N ALA A 78 7.34 12.86 -2.43
CA ALA A 78 7.13 11.78 -3.38
C ALA A 78 6.51 10.53 -2.73
N GLN A 79 6.89 10.22 -1.49
CA GLN A 79 6.26 9.12 -0.76
C GLN A 79 4.84 9.46 -0.31
N ASP A 80 4.54 10.72 0.04
CA ASP A 80 3.19 11.13 0.42
C ASP A 80 2.22 11.04 -0.77
N ARG A 81 2.64 11.48 -1.96
CA ARG A 81 1.86 11.30 -3.18
C ARG A 81 1.54 9.83 -3.45
N LEU A 82 2.50 8.94 -3.21
CA LEU A 82 2.28 7.51 -3.39
C LEU A 82 1.36 6.90 -2.31
N ARG A 83 1.46 7.36 -1.06
CA ARG A 83 0.51 6.98 0.01
C ARG A 83 -0.92 7.33 -0.41
N GLU A 84 -1.11 8.56 -0.87
CA GLU A 84 -2.40 9.06 -1.30
C GLU A 84 -2.93 8.25 -2.48
N PHE A 85 -2.09 7.97 -3.48
CA PHE A 85 -2.47 7.15 -4.62
C PHE A 85 -2.98 5.75 -4.22
N VAL A 86 -2.31 5.09 -3.28
CA VAL A 86 -2.74 3.78 -2.74
C VAL A 86 -4.03 3.90 -1.92
N LEU A 87 -4.17 4.95 -1.11
CA LEU A 87 -5.38 5.16 -0.31
C LEU A 87 -6.61 5.46 -1.17
N GLN A 88 -6.45 6.25 -2.22
CA GLN A 88 -7.54 6.57 -3.16
C GLN A 88 -8.02 5.32 -3.89
N ALA A 89 -7.09 4.47 -4.36
CA ALA A 89 -7.46 3.19 -4.96
C ALA A 89 -8.23 2.28 -3.98
N TYR A 90 -7.84 2.27 -2.70
CA TYR A 90 -8.56 1.51 -1.68
C TYR A 90 -9.97 2.08 -1.40
N LEU A 91 -10.12 3.41 -1.38
CA LEU A 91 -11.43 4.06 -1.21
C LEU A 91 -12.38 3.73 -2.36
N ALA A 92 -11.89 3.79 -3.60
CA ALA A 92 -12.67 3.40 -4.78
C ALA A 92 -13.11 1.93 -4.72
N ASP A 93 -12.18 1.02 -4.42
CA ASP A 93 -12.45 -0.41 -4.27
C ASP A 93 -13.49 -0.71 -3.15
N THR A 94 -13.43 0.01 -2.02
CA THR A 94 -14.45 -0.11 -0.97
C THR A 94 -15.84 0.35 -1.43
N GLN A 95 -15.92 1.40 -2.24
CA GLN A 95 -17.20 1.93 -2.73
C GLN A 95 -17.83 0.99 -3.75
N GLU A 96 -17.03 0.44 -4.68
CA GLU A 96 -17.48 -0.53 -5.68
C GLU A 96 -18.02 -1.80 -5.02
N THR A 97 -17.27 -2.36 -4.06
CA THR A 97 -17.71 -3.54 -3.29
C THR A 97 -19.02 -3.28 -2.52
N ALA A 98 -19.21 -2.07 -2.00
CA ALA A 98 -20.44 -1.70 -1.29
C ALA A 98 -21.64 -1.52 -2.24
N ASN A 99 -21.41 -0.97 -3.43
CA ASN A 99 -22.44 -0.82 -4.45
C ASN A 99 -22.89 -2.19 -4.99
N ASP A 100 -21.96 -3.11 -5.26
CA ASP A 100 -22.28 -4.47 -5.71
C ASP A 100 -23.01 -5.32 -4.65
N ALA A 101 -22.87 -4.97 -3.37
CA ALA A 101 -23.56 -5.62 -2.26
C ALA A 101 -25.00 -5.11 -2.05
N THR A 102 -25.43 -4.08 -2.79
CA THR A 102 -26.79 -3.52 -2.72
C THR A 102 -27.56 -3.89 -4.00
N PRO A 103 -28.62 -4.72 -3.92
CA PRO A 103 -29.36 -5.22 -5.09
C PRO A 103 -30.23 -4.15 -5.79
#